data_AF-A0A963LKG3-F1
#
_entry.id   AF-A0A963LKG3-F1
#
_cell.length_a   1.000
_cell.length_b   1.000
_cell.length_c   1.000
_cell.angle_alpha   90.00
_cell.angle_beta   90.00
_cell.angle_gamma   90.00
#
_symmetry.space_group_name_H-M   'P 1'
#
loop_
_entity.id
_entity.type
_entity.pdbx_description
1 polymer ?
#
loop_
_entity_poly.entity_id
_entity_poly.type
_entity_poly.pdbx_seq_one_letter_code
_entity_poly.pdbx_strand_id
1 'polypeptide(L)' 'MRSTLLRRAIFWGALVAFIAWDYGHSAPVNLRLEPPMIAAGSGQATHGGHCSMPK' A
#
# COMPACT_ATOMS: atom_id res chain seq x y z
N MET A 1 9.77 15.15 28.25
CA MET A 1 8.92 15.82 27.23
C MET A 1 9.65 16.07 25.90
N ARG A 2 10.92 16.54 25.88
CA ARG A 2 11.68 16.84 24.65
C ARG A 2 11.99 15.62 23.77
N SER A 3 12.20 14.44 24.37
CA SER A 3 12.46 13.17 23.67
C SER A 3 11.24 12.65 22.88
N THR A 4 10.03 12.83 23.40
CA THR A 4 8.78 12.43 22.71
C THR A 4 8.50 13.29 21.48
N LEU A 5 8.79 14.59 21.56
CA LEU A 5 8.66 15.51 20.43
C LEU A 5 9.65 15.14 19.30
N LEU A 6 10.90 14.83 19.66
CA LEU A 6 11.91 14.39 18.69
C LEU A 6 11.48 13.10 17.97
N ARG A 7 11.01 12.09 18.71
CA ARG A 7 10.54 10.82 18.13
C ARG A 7 9.34 11.02 17.20
N ARG A 8 8.39 11.88 17.59
CA ARG A 8 7.25 12.26 16.74
C ARG A 8 7.71 12.95 15.46
N ALA A 9 8.64 13.90 15.57
CA ALA A 9 9.19 14.61 14.42
C ALA A 9 9.91 13.65 13.46
N ILE A 10 10.72 12.73 13.99
CA ILE A 10 11.39 11.69 13.20
C ILE A 10 10.36 10.80 12.50
N PHE A 11 9.36 10.29 13.23
CA PHE A 11 8.33 9.43 12.67
C PHE A 11 7.57 10.13 11.53
N TRP A 12 7.05 11.33 11.79
CA TRP A 12 6.28 12.07 10.79
C TRP A 12 7.14 12.51 9.62
N GLY A 13 8.39 12.92 9.87
CA GLY A 13 9.34 13.25 8.82
C GLY A 13 9.64 12.05 7.91
N ALA A 14 9.92 10.89 8.50
CA ALA A 14 10.15 9.65 7.75
C ALA A 14 8.90 9.21 6.97
N LEU A 15 7.71 9.31 7.56
CA LEU A 15 6.45 8.94 6.91
C LEU A 15 6.16 9.82 5.68
N VAL A 16 6.31 11.14 5.80
CA VAL A 16 6.10 12.06 4.68
C VAL A 16 7.11 11.82 3.57
N ALA A 17 8.38 11.62 3.93
CA ALA A 17 9.42 11.29 2.96
C ALA A 17 9.13 9.97 2.22
N PHE A 18 8.67 8.96 2.94
CA PHE A 18 8.28 7.67 2.36
C PHE A 18 7.11 7.82 1.38
N ILE A 19 6.03 8.52 1.76
CA ILE A 19 4.87 8.74 0.88
C ILE A 19 5.27 9.51 -0.39
N ALA A 20 6.08 10.56 -0.26
CA ALA A 20 6.52 11.35 -1.41
C ALA A 20 7.38 10.52 -2.38
N TRP A 21 8.26 9.67 -1.84
CA TRP A 21 9.07 8.76 -2.65
C TRP A 21 8.21 7.70 -3.35
N ASP A 22 7.32 7.03 -2.61
CA ASP A 22 6.39 6.03 -3.13
C ASP A 22 5.53 6.62 -4.25
N TYR A 23 4.93 7.78 -4.05
CA TYR A 23 4.10 8.44 -5.05
C TYR A 23 4.85 8.73 -6.37
N GLY A 24 6.14 9.07 -6.30
CA GLY A 24 6.95 9.37 -7.47
C GLY A 24 7.58 8.15 -8.15
N HIS A 25 7.75 7.04 -7.44
CA HIS A 25 8.44 5.84 -7.96
C HIS A 25 7.50 4.66 -8.25
N SER A 26 6.38 4.56 -7.53
CA SER A 26 5.44 3.46 -7.70
C SER A 26 4.74 3.57 -9.04
N ALA A 27 4.62 2.43 -9.72
CA ALA A 27 3.89 2.36 -10.97
C ALA A 27 2.43 2.80 -10.76
N PRO A 28 1.80 3.44 -11.75
CA PRO A 28 0.39 3.77 -11.66
C PRO A 28 -0.45 2.54 -11.35
N VAL A 29 -1.38 2.72 -10.43
CA VAL A 29 -2.37 1.75 -10.00
C VAL A 29 -3.10 1.20 -11.24
N ASN A 30 -2.86 -0.08 -11.53
CA ASN A 30 -3.29 -0.70 -12.78
C ASN A 30 -4.58 -1.48 -12.52
N LEU A 31 -5.71 -0.80 -12.61
CA LEU A 31 -7.08 -1.28 -12.28
C LEU A 31 -7.49 -2.61 -12.94
N ARG A 32 -6.75 -3.08 -13.95
CA ARG A 32 -6.99 -4.35 -14.65
C ARG A 32 -6.15 -5.53 -14.15
N LEU A 33 -5.14 -5.26 -13.31
CA LEU A 33 -4.22 -6.25 -12.77
C LEU A 33 -4.22 -6.27 -11.24
N GLU A 34 -5.11 -5.51 -10.60
CA GLU A 34 -5.15 -5.45 -9.15
C GLU A 34 -5.61 -6.79 -8.60
N PRO A 35 -4.83 -7.43 -7.72
CA PRO A 35 -5.40 -8.39 -6.80
C PRO A 35 -6.57 -7.68 -6.12
N PRO A 36 -7.75 -8.32 -6.01
CA PRO A 36 -8.91 -7.67 -5.40
C PRO A 36 -8.50 -7.06 -4.06
N MET A 37 -9.05 -5.91 -3.62
CA MET A 37 -8.74 -5.36 -2.28
C MET A 37 -8.91 -6.39 -1.15
N ILE A 38 -9.69 -7.46 -1.39
CA ILE A 38 -9.80 -8.64 -0.53
C ILE A 38 -8.47 -9.41 -0.39
N ALA A 39 -7.61 -9.44 -1.40
CA ALA A 39 -6.26 -9.99 -1.39
C ALA A 39 -5.22 -9.11 -0.66
N ALA A 40 -5.52 -7.81 -0.42
CA ALA A 40 -4.76 -7.01 0.54
C ALA A 40 -5.05 -7.40 2.00
N GLY A 41 -6.05 -8.28 2.22
CA GLY A 41 -6.33 -8.95 3.49
C GLY A 41 -5.83 -10.40 3.50
N SER A 42 -5.16 -10.82 4.58
CA SER A 42 -4.70 -12.18 4.90
C SER A 42 -3.68 -12.86 3.98
N GLY A 43 -3.45 -12.36 2.76
CA GLY A 43 -2.55 -12.98 1.77
C GLY A 43 -3.06 -14.31 1.20
N GLN A 44 -4.30 -14.70 1.49
CA GLN A 44 -4.92 -15.90 0.93
C GLN A 44 -5.51 -15.59 -0.45
N ALA A 45 -5.21 -16.43 -1.44
CA ALA A 45 -5.78 -16.33 -2.76
C ALA A 45 -7.31 -16.55 -2.70
N THR A 46 -8.08 -15.54 -3.10
CA THR A 46 -9.53 -15.65 -3.19
C THR A 46 -9.90 -16.63 -4.30
N HIS A 47 -10.52 -17.77 -3.95
CA HIS A 47 -10.97 -18.79 -4.90
C HIS A 47 -12.28 -18.41 -5.64
N GLY A 48 -12.76 -17.17 -5.52
CA GLY A 48 -14.08 -16.72 -5.99
C GLY A 48 -14.15 -16.20 -7.43
N GLY A 49 -13.13 -16.43 -8.28
CA GLY A 49 -12.98 -15.76 -9.59
C GLY A 49 -13.24 -16.62 -10.83
N HIS A 50 -13.76 -17.85 -10.71
CA HIS A 50 -13.86 -18.77 -11.86
C HIS A 50 -14.74 -18.26 -13.02
N CYS A 51 -15.69 -17.34 -12.76
CA CYS A 51 -16.57 -16.81 -13.80
C CYS A 51 -16.10 -15.48 -14.42
N SER A 52 -15.02 -14.87 -13.92
CA SER A 52 -14.59 -13.51 -14.33
C SER A 52 -13.16 -13.43 -14.85
N MET A 53 -12.45 -14.55 -15.04
CA MET A 53 -11.17 -14.55 -15.75
C MET A 53 -11.41 -14.52 -17.27
N PRO A 54 -10.96 -13.48 -17.99
CA PRO A 54 -10.91 -13.53 -19.45
C PRO A 54 -9.94 -14.63 -19.87
N LYS A 55 -10.22 -15.28 -21.01
CA LYS A 55 -9.28 -16.22 -21.65
C LYS A 55 -8.04 -15.49 -22.15
#